data_AF-A0A848NWA7-F1
#
_entry.id   AF-A0A848NWA7-F1
#
_cell.length_a   1.000
_cell.length_b   1.000
_cell.length_c   1.000
_cell.angle_alpha   90.00
_cell.angle_beta   90.00
_cell.angle_gamma   90.00
#
_symmetry.space_group_name_H-M   'P 1'
#
loop_
_entity.id
_entity.type
_entity.pdbx_description
1 polymer ?
#
loop_
_entity_poly.entity_id
_entity_poly.type
_entity_poly.pdbx_seq_one_letter_code
_entity_poly.pdbx_strand_id
1 'polypeptide(L)'
;MASYQVDNRGGHYDDLRAGAVVSMLANIHRNTQKRPEPYGPLDLIPWSERHMAGEATANEPTAVLLPDAEAQSKLILSMMFPSKVQ
;
A
#
# COMPACT_ATOMS: atom_id res chain seq x y z
N MET A 1 -2.76 10.87 3.27
CA MET A 1 -2.50 12.32 3.22
C MET A 1 -1.14 12.54 3.87
N ALA A 2 -0.18 13.05 3.11
CA ALA A 2 1.18 13.27 3.58
C ALA A 2 1.24 14.49 4.52
N SER A 3 2.21 14.52 5.46
CA SER A 3 2.34 15.62 6.43
C SER A 3 2.46 17.00 5.75
N TYR A 4 3.21 17.05 4.64
CA TYR A 4 3.40 18.20 3.75
C TYR A 4 2.08 18.78 3.21
N GLN A 5 1.07 17.94 2.99
CA GLN A 5 -0.26 18.38 2.52
C GLN A 5 -1.09 19.03 3.63
N VAL A 6 -0.76 18.76 4.90
CA VAL A 6 -1.53 19.20 6.06
C VAL A 6 -0.97 20.52 6.64
N ASP A 7 0.35 20.69 6.70
CA ASP A 7 0.95 21.86 7.36
C ASP A 7 1.74 22.79 6.42
N ASN A 8 1.91 22.41 5.15
CA ASN A 8 2.69 23.14 4.14
C ASN A 8 4.14 23.44 4.59
N ARG A 9 4.66 22.72 5.59
CA ARG A 9 6.01 22.79 6.11
C ARG A 9 6.70 21.47 5.81
N GLY A 10 7.58 21.52 4.84
CA GLY A 10 8.47 20.42 4.51
C GLY A 10 8.21 19.84 3.13
N GLY A 11 9.28 19.33 2.52
CA GLY A 11 9.23 18.71 1.21
C GLY A 11 8.87 17.23 1.30
N HIS A 12 8.58 16.60 0.15
CA HIS A 12 8.38 15.14 0.03
C HIS A 12 9.49 14.29 0.67
N TYR A 13 10.69 14.88 0.76
CA TYR A 13 11.86 14.25 1.37
C TYR A 13 11.88 14.30 2.90
N ASP A 14 11.03 15.08 3.55
CA ASP A 14 11.04 15.23 5.01
C ASP A 14 10.40 14.03 5.68
N ASP A 15 9.30 13.51 5.11
CA ASP A 15 8.69 12.24 5.52
C ASP A 15 9.66 11.07 5.33
N LEU A 16 10.44 11.05 4.25
CA LEU A 16 11.45 10.02 4.02
C LEU A 16 12.62 10.10 4.99
N ARG A 17 13.06 11.33 5.33
CA ARG A 17 14.11 11.55 6.33
C ARG A 17 13.64 11.10 7.71
N ALA A 18 12.41 11.46 8.10
CA ALA A 18 11.81 10.99 9.33
C ALA A 18 11.69 9.45 9.32
N GLY A 19 11.18 8.87 8.24
CA GLY A 19 11.08 7.42 8.05
C GLY A 19 12.43 6.70 8.17
N ALA A 20 13.51 7.25 7.62
CA ALA A 20 14.86 6.70 7.74
C ALA A 20 15.36 6.71 9.20
N VAL A 21 15.18 7.82 9.93
CA VAL A 21 15.60 7.91 11.34
C VAL A 21 14.78 6.96 12.22
N VAL A 22 13.46 6.93 12.04
CA VAL A 22 12.58 6.09 12.86
C VAL A 22 12.79 4.60 12.54
N SER A 23 12.97 4.22 11.27
CA SER A 23 13.28 2.83 10.91
C SER A 23 14.63 2.38 11.48
N MET A 24 15.65 3.24 11.52
CA MET A 24 16.90 2.94 12.22
C MET A 24 16.65 2.62 13.70
N LEU A 25 15.95 3.50 14.42
CA LEU A 25 15.63 3.31 15.85
C LEU A 25 14.81 2.03 16.08
N ALA A 26 13.80 1.80 15.25
CA ALA A 26 12.95 0.61 15.33
C ALA A 26 13.77 -0.68 15.09
N ASN A 27 14.73 -0.66 14.17
CA ASN A 27 15.61 -1.79 13.90
C ASN A 27 16.59 -2.08 15.03
N ILE A 28 17.09 -1.06 15.73
CA ILE A 28 17.93 -1.22 16.93
C ILE A 28 17.17 -1.98 18.03
N HIS A 29 15.88 -1.70 18.19
CA HIS A 29 15.03 -2.31 19.23
C HIS A 29 14.18 -3.49 18.71
N ARG A 30 14.44 -3.97 17.49
CA ARG A 30 13.61 -4.98 16.83
C ARG A 30 13.79 -6.35 17.47
N ASN A 31 12.66 -6.97 17.85
CA ASN A 31 12.63 -8.38 18.20
C ASN A 31 12.57 -9.24 16.93
N THR A 32 13.70 -9.86 16.57
CA THR A 32 13.85 -10.68 15.36
C THR A 32 13.01 -11.96 15.36
N GLN A 33 12.60 -12.48 16.52
CA GLN A 33 11.71 -13.65 16.58
C GLN A 33 10.27 -13.30 16.18
N LYS A 34 9.83 -12.06 16.47
CA LYS A 34 8.49 -11.58 16.12
C LYS A 34 8.45 -10.93 14.75
N ARG A 35 9.54 -10.26 14.34
CA ARG A 35 9.68 -9.65 13.01
C ARG A 35 11.09 -9.93 12.45
N PRO A 36 11.25 -10.99 11.64
CA PRO A 36 12.54 -11.36 11.05
C PRO A 36 13.08 -10.30 10.07
N GLU A 37 12.19 -9.62 9.36
CA GLU A 37 12.54 -8.60 8.35
C GLU A 37 12.75 -7.22 8.98
N PRO A 38 13.76 -6.45 8.54
CA PRO A 38 14.03 -5.13 9.09
C PRO A 38 12.93 -4.15 8.68
N TYR A 39 12.70 -3.13 9.51
CA TYR A 39 11.82 -2.02 9.14
C TYR A 39 12.46 -1.20 8.02
N GLY A 40 11.72 -1.02 6.92
CA GLY A 40 12.07 -0.08 5.87
C GLY A 40 11.70 1.36 6.23
N PRO A 41 12.22 2.36 5.50
CA PRO A 41 11.89 3.77 5.74
C PRO A 41 10.40 4.11 5.58
N LEU A 42 9.63 3.28 4.86
CA LEU A 42 8.21 3.50 4.62
C LEU A 42 7.29 2.80 5.64
N ASP A 43 7.77 1.74 6.31
CA ASP A 43 6.96 0.86 7.18
C ASP A 43 6.29 1.59 8.37
N LEU A 44 6.84 2.74 8.76
CA LEU A 44 6.42 3.52 9.92
C LEU A 44 5.83 4.88 9.52
N ILE A 45 5.60 5.10 8.22
CA ILE A 45 4.94 6.27 7.66
C ILE A 45 3.81 5.82 6.70
N PRO A 46 2.79 5.10 7.20
CA PRO A 46 1.76 4.50 6.35
C PRO A 46 0.96 5.53 5.53
N TRP A 47 0.94 6.79 5.94
CA TRP A 47 0.28 7.87 5.22
C TRP A 47 1.06 8.38 3.99
N SER A 48 2.31 7.94 3.80
CA SER A 48 3.15 8.32 2.68
C SER A 48 2.58 7.80 1.37
N GLU A 49 2.46 8.69 0.37
CA GLU A 49 2.03 8.31 -0.97
C GLU A 49 2.92 7.22 -1.59
N ARG A 50 4.21 7.18 -1.22
CA ARG A 50 5.14 6.12 -1.66
C ARG A 50 4.84 4.76 -1.02
N HIS A 51 4.40 4.74 0.24
CA HIS A 51 3.96 3.51 0.90
C HIS A 51 2.67 2.99 0.25
N MET A 52 1.69 3.88 0.05
CA MET A 52 0.44 3.56 -0.65
C MET A 52 0.65 3.08 -2.08
N ALA A 53 1.57 3.70 -2.83
CA ALA A 53 1.92 3.26 -4.18
C ALA A 53 2.65 1.90 -4.20
N GLY A 54 3.45 1.60 -3.17
CA GLY A 54 4.10 0.29 -3.00
C GLY A 54 3.11 -0.83 -2.67
N GLU A 55 2.15 -0.57 -1.78
CA GLU A 55 1.08 -1.53 -1.43
C GLU A 55 0.15 -1.83 -2.63
N ALA A 56 -0.17 -0.82 -3.44
CA ALA A 56 -0.96 -1.01 -4.67
C ALA A 56 -0.31 -1.97 -5.68
N THR A 57 1.00 -2.21 -5.59
CA THR A 57 1.71 -3.16 -6.44
C THR A 57 1.89 -4.54 -5.83
N ALA A 58 1.67 -4.70 -4.52
CA ALA A 58 2.17 -5.88 -3.81
C ALA A 58 1.17 -7.03 -3.68
N ASN A 59 -0.15 -6.81 -3.65
CA ASN A 59 -1.11 -7.92 -3.50
C ASN A 59 -2.59 -7.59 -3.78
N GLU A 60 -2.94 -6.43 -4.34
CA GLU A 60 -4.34 -6.21 -4.74
C GLU A 60 -4.57 -6.80 -6.14
N PRO A 61 -5.61 -7.64 -6.33
CA PRO A 61 -6.00 -8.05 -7.66
C PRO A 61 -6.34 -6.80 -8.46
N THR A 62 -5.49 -6.44 -9.41
CA THR A 62 -5.70 -5.30 -10.30
C THR A 62 -7.06 -5.50 -10.97
N ALA A 63 -7.98 -4.58 -10.75
CA ALA A 63 -9.33 -4.68 -11.29
C ALA A 63 -9.24 -4.87 -12.82
N VAL A 64 -9.71 -6.02 -13.31
CA VAL A 64 -9.77 -6.30 -14.74
C VAL A 64 -10.92 -5.49 -15.33
N LEU A 65 -10.57 -4.46 -16.10
CA LEU A 65 -11.54 -3.70 -16.90
C LEU A 65 -11.52 -4.25 -18.33
N LEU A 66 -12.58 -4.97 -18.69
CA LEU A 66 -12.79 -5.44 -20.05
C LEU A 66 -13.31 -4.28 -20.92
N PRO A 67 -12.88 -4.19 -22.19
CA PRO A 67 -13.30 -3.13 -23.10
C PRO A 67 -14.77 -3.25 -23.53
N ASP A 68 -15.35 -4.46 -23.42
CA ASP A 68 -16.75 -4.73 -23.72
C ASP A 68 -17.59 -4.71 -22.44
N ALA A 69 -18.63 -3.89 -22.43
CA ALA A 69 -19.52 -3.71 -21.30
C ALA A 69 -20.32 -5.00 -20.97
N GLU A 70 -20.65 -5.80 -21.98
CA GLU A 70 -21.39 -7.05 -21.78
C GLU A 70 -20.48 -8.12 -21.14
N ALA A 71 -19.24 -8.25 -21.62
CA ALA A 71 -18.23 -9.11 -21.02
C ALA A 71 -17.90 -8.70 -19.58
N GLN A 72 -17.80 -7.40 -19.28
CA GLN A 72 -17.58 -6.90 -17.92
C GLN A 72 -18.74 -7.29 -17.00
N SER A 73 -19.98 -7.16 -17.46
CA SER A 73 -21.17 -7.55 -16.70
C SER A 73 -21.19 -9.05 -16.39
N LYS A 74 -20.85 -9.90 -17.37
CA LYS A 74 -20.74 -11.37 -17.17
C LYS A 74 -19.65 -11.74 -16.17
N LEU A 75 -18.49 -11.08 -16.24
CA LEU A 75 -17.40 -11.28 -15.28
C LEU A 75 -17.87 -10.98 -13.85
N ILE A 76 -18.50 -9.83 -13.64
CA ILE A 76 -19.04 -9.41 -12.34
C ILE A 76 -20.07 -10.42 -11.83
N LEU A 77 -21.02 -10.82 -12.69
CA LEU A 77 -22.06 -11.80 -12.32
C LEU A 77 -21.47 -13.16 -11.95
N SER A 78 -20.41 -13.60 -12.65
CA SER A 78 -19.75 -14.89 -12.35
C SER A 78 -19.00 -14.89 -11.02
N MET A 79 -18.40 -13.76 -10.64
CA MET A 79 -17.73 -13.61 -9.35
C MET A 79 -18.74 -13.51 -8.19
N MET A 80 -19.84 -12.79 -8.39
CA MET A 80 -20.86 -12.57 -7.35
C MET A 80 -21.81 -13.76 -7.19
N PHE A 81 -22.11 -14.49 -8.26
CA PHE A 81 -23.09 -15.58 -8.29
C PHE A 81 -22.56 -16.83 -9.01
N PRO A 82 -21.60 -17.57 -8.42
CA PRO A 82 -20.95 -18.70 -9.09
C PRO A 82 -21.93 -19.83 -9.48
N SER A 83 -23.03 -19.98 -8.74
CA SER A 83 -24.06 -21.00 -8.95
C SER A 83 -25.06 -20.68 -10.07
N LYS A 84 -25.04 -19.48 -10.64
CA LYS A 84 -25.96 -19.05 -11.71
C LYS A 84 -25.35 -19.09 -13.12
N VAL A 85 -24.06 -19.41 -13.21
CA VAL A 85 -23.29 -19.44 -14.47
C VAL A 85 -23.05 -20.89 -14.95
N GLN A 86 -23.55 -21.88 -14.19
CA GLN A 86 -23.48 -23.30 -14.54
C GLN A 86 -24.69 -23.75 -15.36
#